data_AF-A0A439Q453-F1
#
_entry.id   AF-A0A439Q453-F1
#
_cell.length_a   1.000
_cell.length_b   1.000
_cell.length_c   1.000
_cell.angle_alpha   90.00
_cell.angle_beta   90.00
_cell.angle_gamma   90.00
#
_symmetry.space_group_name_H-M   'P 1'
#
loop_
_entity.id
_entity.type
_entity.pdbx_description
1 polymer ?
#
loop_
_entity_poly.entity_id
_entity_poly.type
_entity_poly.pdbx_seq_one_letter_code
_entity_poly.pdbx_strand_id
1 'polypeptide(L)'
;VEAADLHLPVGKPVKMLLRSIYVLHDFYVPEFRAKMDMIPGSVTYFWFTPTKTGTFQVLCAELCGQGHPLMNGVVMVDTQEDYLAWLGEQQTFAQLSAPQQVGSAE
;
A
#
# COMPACT_ATOMS: atom_id res chain seq x y z
N VAL A 1 3.15 4.32 -7.49
CA VAL A 1 2.07 4.10 -6.50
C VAL A 1 1.15 5.29 -6.68
N GLU A 2 0.02 5.11 -7.35
CA GLU A 2 -1.05 6.12 -7.25
C GLU A 2 -1.48 6.13 -5.79
N ALA A 3 -1.47 7.32 -5.19
CA ALA A 3 -1.42 7.54 -3.75
C ALA A 3 -2.75 7.18 -3.06
N ALA A 4 -2.94 5.88 -2.80
CA ALA A 4 -3.85 5.42 -1.77
C ALA A 4 -3.02 5.07 -0.53
N ASP A 5 -3.50 5.51 0.62
CA ASP A 5 -2.93 5.19 1.92
C ASP A 5 -3.00 3.68 2.18
N LEU A 6 -1.91 3.08 2.71
CA LEU A 6 -1.89 1.65 3.03
C LEU A 6 -2.42 1.43 4.44
N HIS A 7 -3.62 0.85 4.57
CA HIS A 7 -4.20 0.49 5.86
C HIS A 7 -3.98 -0.98 6.20
N LEU A 8 -3.55 -1.26 7.44
CA LEU A 8 -3.28 -2.60 7.97
C LEU A 8 -3.95 -2.79 9.33
N PRO A 9 -4.62 -3.93 9.60
CA PRO A 9 -5.18 -4.21 10.92
C PRO A 9 -4.09 -4.64 11.92
N VAL A 10 -4.13 -4.09 13.13
CA VAL A 10 -3.24 -4.48 14.22
C VAL A 10 -3.45 -5.95 14.62
N GLY A 11 -2.36 -6.65 14.97
CA GLY A 11 -2.39 -8.02 15.48
C GLY A 11 -2.64 -9.11 14.44
N LYS A 12 -2.77 -8.76 13.15
CA LYS A 12 -2.96 -9.73 12.07
C LYS A 12 -1.67 -9.89 11.24
N PRO A 13 -1.28 -11.13 10.90
CA PRO A 13 -0.13 -11.35 10.03
C PRO A 13 -0.45 -10.86 8.61
N VAL A 14 0.45 -10.06 8.06
CA VAL A 14 0.36 -9.49 6.71
C VAL A 14 1.53 -10.01 5.88
N LYS A 15 1.23 -10.48 4.67
CA LYS A 15 2.24 -10.81 3.65
C LYS A 15 2.23 -9.72 2.58
N MET A 16 3.31 -8.94 2.53
CA MET A 16 3.49 -7.90 1.52
C MET A 16 4.04 -8.54 0.26
N LEU A 17 3.29 -8.47 -0.84
CA LEU A 17 3.76 -8.87 -2.16
C LEU A 17 4.16 -7.60 -2.92
N LEU A 18 5.42 -7.54 -3.32
CA LEU A 18 6.03 -6.35 -3.87
C LEU A 18 6.57 -6.65 -5.26
N ARG A 19 6.33 -5.71 -6.17
CA ARG A 19 6.84 -5.77 -7.54
C ARG A 19 7.03 -4.36 -8.07
N SER A 20 8.15 -4.13 -8.75
CA SER A 20 8.32 -2.91 -9.53
C SER A 20 7.83 -3.07 -10.96
N ILE A 21 7.33 -1.97 -11.53
CA ILE A 21 6.91 -1.87 -12.93
C ILE A 21 7.99 -1.26 -13.84
N TYR A 22 9.03 -0.63 -13.27
CA TYR A 22 10.03 0.10 -14.04
C TYR A 22 11.46 -0.21 -13.58
N VAL A 23 11.94 0.41 -12.50
CA VAL A 23 13.31 0.26 -11.97
C VAL A 23 13.31 -0.37 -10.58
N LEU A 24 14.49 -0.68 -10.04
CA LEU A 24 14.62 -1.10 -8.65
C LEU A 24 14.09 -0.02 -7.70
N HIS A 25 13.30 -0.45 -6.72
CA HIS A 25 12.92 0.33 -5.55
C HIS A 25 13.16 -0.55 -4.31
N ASP A 26 13.04 0.01 -3.12
CA ASP A 26 12.97 -0.74 -1.86
C ASP A 26 11.81 -0.19 -1.05
N PHE A 27 10.92 -1.07 -0.59
CA PHE A 27 9.86 -0.70 0.35
C PHE A 27 10.41 -0.81 1.77
N TYR A 28 10.59 0.33 2.44
CA TYR A 28 11.13 0.37 3.80
C TYR A 28 10.21 1.10 4.77
N VAL A 29 9.91 0.46 5.91
CA VAL A 29 9.27 1.10 7.06
C VAL A 29 10.19 0.96 8.28
N PRO A 30 10.85 2.04 8.73
CA PRO A 30 11.86 1.98 9.79
C PRO A 30 11.38 1.32 11.08
N GLU A 31 10.18 1.65 11.54
CA GLU A 31 9.59 1.16 12.78
C GLU A 31 9.25 -0.33 12.72
N PHE A 32 8.99 -0.86 11.52
CA PHE A 32 8.75 -2.28 11.33
C PHE A 32 10.05 -3.07 11.23
N ARG A 33 11.20 -2.38 11.08
CA ARG A 33 12.52 -2.97 10.84
C ARG A 33 12.50 -3.94 9.65
N ALA A 34 11.62 -3.68 8.69
CA ALA A 34 11.38 -4.49 7.52
C ALA A 34 11.62 -3.64 6.28
N LYS A 35 12.47 -4.15 5.40
CA LYS A 35 12.76 -3.56 4.09
C LYS A 35 12.80 -4.69 3.06
N MET A 36 12.40 -4.41 1.82
CA MET A 36 12.52 -5.39 0.74
C MET A 36 12.57 -4.72 -0.63
N ASP A 37 13.54 -5.14 -1.43
CA ASP A 37 13.74 -4.66 -2.79
C ASP A 37 12.56 -5.09 -3.68
N MET A 38 12.07 -4.15 -4.49
CA MET A 38 11.06 -4.34 -5.51
C MET A 38 11.78 -4.49 -6.86
N ILE A 39 11.89 -5.72 -7.34
CA ILE A 39 12.68 -6.06 -8.53
C ILE A 39 11.77 -6.15 -9.76
N PRO A 40 12.04 -5.43 -10.86
CA PRO A 40 11.28 -5.58 -12.09
C PRO A 40 11.28 -7.04 -12.58
N GLY A 41 10.09 -7.55 -12.91
CA GLY A 41 9.92 -8.93 -13.41
C GLY A 41 9.87 -10.03 -12.34
N SER A 42 10.05 -9.71 -11.07
CA SER A 42 9.91 -10.66 -9.95
C SER A 42 8.91 -10.15 -8.91
N VAL A 43 8.27 -11.07 -8.18
CA VAL A 43 7.49 -10.73 -6.99
C VAL A 43 8.33 -11.08 -5.78
N THR A 44 8.78 -10.06 -5.06
CA THR A 44 9.45 -10.19 -3.77
C THR A 44 8.42 -10.10 -2.65
N TYR A 45 8.74 -10.63 -1.48
CA TYR A 45 7.82 -10.57 -0.35
C TYR A 45 8.54 -10.57 0.99
N PHE A 46 7.88 -9.99 1.97
CA PHE A 46 8.15 -10.21 3.38
C PHE A 46 6.84 -10.33 4.13
N TRP A 47 6.89 -10.83 5.35
CA TRP A 47 5.73 -10.91 6.21
C TRP A 47 6.07 -10.36 7.59
N PHE A 48 5.07 -9.75 8.22
CA PHE A 48 5.18 -9.21 9.56
C PHE A 48 3.79 -9.16 10.20
N THR A 49 3.75 -8.96 11.51
CA THR A 49 2.50 -8.73 12.25
C THR A 49 2.61 -7.36 12.91
N PRO A 50 1.80 -6.36 12.53
CA PRO A 50 1.80 -5.06 13.18
C PRO A 50 1.37 -5.20 14.64
N THR A 51 2.16 -4.70 15.58
CA THR A 51 1.87 -4.83 17.02
C THR A 51 1.43 -3.54 17.70
N LYS A 52 1.55 -2.40 17.01
CA LYS A 52 1.21 -1.06 17.52
C LYS A 52 0.41 -0.32 16.46
N THR A 53 -0.67 0.34 16.87
CA THR A 53 -1.44 1.24 16.01
C THR A 53 -0.70 2.55 15.79
N GLY A 54 -1.01 3.22 14.68
CA GLY A 54 -0.44 4.53 14.33
C GLY A 54 -0.11 4.66 12.85
N THR A 55 0.36 5.85 12.47
CA THR A 55 0.82 6.17 11.11
C THR A 55 2.33 6.10 11.05
N PHE A 56 2.86 5.31 10.10
CA PHE A 56 4.29 5.11 9.90
C PHE A 56 4.68 5.52 8.49
N GLN A 57 5.89 6.06 8.34
CA GLN A 57 6.40 6.49 7.05
C GLN A 57 6.96 5.32 6.27
N VAL A 58 6.59 5.26 5.00
CA VAL A 58 7.18 4.37 4.00
C VAL A 58 8.20 5.19 3.20
N LEU A 59 9.41 4.66 3.10
CA LEU A 59 10.51 5.29 2.39
C LEU A 59 10.98 4.38 1.26
N CYS A 60 11.44 4.99 0.16
CA CYS A 60 12.23 4.29 -0.84
C CYS A 60 13.69 4.21 -0.37
N ALA A 61 14.20 3.00 -0.10
CA ALA A 61 15.58 2.81 0.39
C ALA A 61 16.59 2.35 -0.69
N GLU A 62 16.19 2.38 -1.97
CA GLU A 62 17.04 2.04 -3.11
C GLU A 62 17.02 3.17 -4.13
N LEU A 63 18.20 3.58 -4.63
CA LEU A 63 18.31 4.72 -5.54
C LEU A 63 17.60 4.41 -6.86
N CYS A 64 16.47 5.08 -7.09
CA CYS A 64 15.55 4.75 -8.18
C CYS A 64 15.36 5.90 -9.20
N GLY A 65 16.29 6.85 -9.23
CA GLY A 65 16.29 7.99 -10.16
C GLY A 65 16.11 9.36 -9.48
N GLN A 66 15.85 10.40 -10.28
CA GLN A 66 15.81 11.79 -9.78
C GLN A 66 14.70 12.05 -8.75
N GLY A 67 13.57 11.36 -8.88
CA GLY A 67 12.45 11.48 -7.95
C GLY A 67 12.63 10.70 -6.65
N HIS A 68 13.73 9.96 -6.48
CA HIS A 68 14.00 9.12 -5.30
C HIS A 68 13.72 9.79 -3.94
N PRO A 69 14.20 11.02 -3.64
CA PRO A 69 13.96 11.65 -2.33
C PRO A 69 12.50 12.04 -2.09
N LEU A 70 11.67 12.07 -3.14
CA LEU A 70 10.25 12.41 -3.05
C LEU A 70 9.36 11.17 -2.94
N MET A 71 9.94 9.96 -3.01
CA MET A 71 9.21 8.69 -2.91
C MET A 71 8.93 8.33 -1.46
N ASN A 72 8.01 9.09 -0.86
CA ASN A 72 7.49 8.85 0.48
C ASN A 72 6.04 8.35 0.36
N GLY A 73 5.66 7.45 1.26
CA GLY A 73 4.29 7.00 1.43
C GLY A 73 4.00 6.81 2.92
N VAL A 74 2.79 6.40 3.23
CA VAL A 74 2.36 6.19 4.62
C VAL A 74 1.64 4.86 4.76
N VAL A 75 1.87 4.20 5.89
CA VAL A 75 1.13 3.02 6.31
C VAL A 75 0.42 3.32 7.63
N MET A 76 -0.89 3.17 7.67
CA MET A 76 -1.68 3.24 8.89
C MET A 76 -1.89 1.83 9.43
N VAL A 77 -1.58 1.65 10.71
CA VAL A 77 -1.95 0.46 11.46
C VAL A 77 -3.14 0.81 12.33
N ASP A 78 -4.28 0.23 11.98
CA ASP A 78 -5.58 0.57 12.53
C ASP A 78 -6.08 -0.48 13.51
N THR A 79 -7.06 -0.09 14.32
CA THR A 79 -7.86 -1.07 15.03
C THR A 79 -8.69 -1.89 14.06
N GLN A 80 -9.20 -3.05 14.51
CA GLN A 80 -10.05 -3.88 13.67
C GLN A 80 -11.34 -3.15 13.24
N GLU A 81 -11.87 -2.27 14.08
CA GLU A 81 -13.08 -1.50 13.81
C GLU A 81 -12.81 -0.43 12.74
N ASP A 82 -11.78 0.39 12.95
CA ASP A 82 -11.39 1.46 12.02
C ASP A 82 -11.02 0.90 10.65
N TYR A 83 -10.29 -0.22 10.60
CA TYR A 83 -9.95 -0.90 9.35
C TYR A 83 -11.20 -1.36 8.58
N LEU A 84 -12.22 -1.87 9.28
CA LEU A 84 -13.47 -2.30 8.63
C LEU A 84 -14.30 -1.12 8.15
N ALA A 85 -14.31 -0.01 8.90
CA ALA A 85 -14.95 1.23 8.48
C ALA A 85 -14.30 1.76 7.19
N TRP A 86 -12.97 1.88 7.17
CA TRP A 86 -12.21 2.27 5.98
C TRP A 86 -12.44 1.32 4.79
N LEU A 87 -12.46 0.01 5.03
CA LEU A 87 -12.71 -0.99 3.99
C LEU A 87 -14.12 -0.83 3.39
N GLY A 88 -15.10 -0.41 4.19
CA GLY A 88 -16.48 -0.17 3.75
C GLY A 88 -16.65 1.05 2.85
N GLU A 89 -15.71 2.01 2.90
CA GLU A 89 -15.70 3.17 2.01
C GLU A 89 -15.17 2.85 0.62
N GLN A 90 -14.45 1.73 0.47
CA GLN A 90 -13.82 1.35 -0.80
C GLN A 90 -14.85 0.80 -1.79
N GLN A 91 -14.70 1.18 -3.05
CA GLN A 91 -15.53 0.64 -4.12
C GLN A 91 -15.17 -0.83 -4.37
N THR A 92 -16.20 -1.67 -4.42
CA THR A 92 -16.06 -3.06 -4.85
C THR A 92 -15.74 -3.13 -6.34
N PHE A 93 -15.09 -4.21 -6.76
CA PHE A 93 -14.84 -4.48 -8.18
C PHE A 93 -16.12 -4.44 -9.02
N ALA A 94 -17.24 -4.94 -8.47
CA ALA A 94 -18.53 -4.91 -9.15
C ALA A 94 -19.04 -3.49 -9.39
N GLN A 95 -18.85 -2.58 -8.42
CA GLN A 95 -19.20 -1.16 -8.56
C GLN A 95 -18.30 -0.45 -9.58
N LEU A 96 -16.99 -0.75 -9.59
CA LEU A 96 -16.04 -0.21 -10.56
C LEU A 96 -16.29 -0.70 -11.99
N SER A 97 -16.80 -1.92 -12.14
CA SER A 97 -17.00 -2.59 -13.44
C SER A 97 -18.40 -2.40 -14.02
N ALA A 98 -19.30 -1.72 -13.32
CA ALA A 98 -20.67 -1.49 -13.78
C ALA A 98 -20.68 -0.52 -14.99
N PRO A 99 -21.51 -0.76 -16.02
CA PRO A 99 -21.64 0.19 -17.13
C PRO A 99 -22.12 1.53 -16.59
N GLN A 100 -21.34 2.58 -16.82
CA GLN A 100 -21.73 3.94 -16.47
C GLN A 100 -23.01 4.26 -17.23
N GLN A 101 -24.13 4.43 -16.53
CA GLN A 101 -25.40 4.86 -17.13
C GLN A 101 -25.13 6.23 -17.75
N VAL A 102 -24.93 6.26 -19.08
CA VAL A 102 -24.87 7.50 -19.83
C VAL A 102 -26.25 8.11 -19.69
N GLY A 103 -26.36 9.14 -18.85
CA GLY A 103 -27.60 9.87 -18.64
C GLY A 103 -28.18 10.27 -19.99
N SER A 104 -29.38 9.79 -20.27
CA SER A 104 -30.22 10.28 -21.37
C SER A 104 -30.42 11.77 -21.15
N ALA A 105 -29.77 12.58 -21.99
CA ALA A 105 -30.12 13.98 -22.14
C ALA A 105 -31.54 14.05 -22.70
N GLU A 106 -32.47 14.59 -21.91
CA GLU A 106 -33.71 15.21 -22.37
C GLU A 106 -33.50 16.72 -22.53
#